data_AF-A0A2S9GPK2-F1
#
_entry.id   AF-A0A2S9GPK2-F1
#
_cell.length_a   1.000
_cell.length_b   1.000
_cell.length_c   1.000
_cell.angle_alpha   90.00
_cell.angle_beta   90.00
_cell.angle_gamma   90.00
#
_symmetry.space_group_name_H-M   'P 1'
#
loop_
_entity.id
_entity.type
_entity.pdbx_description
1 polymer ?
#
loop_
_entity_poly.entity_id
_entity_poly.type
_entity_poly.pdbx_seq_one_letter_code
_entity_poly.pdbx_strand_id
1 'polypeptide(L)' 'VAGRSVDVTLAAADGLVDMGTGFDDFTARSLAYATEGVSAAAQANRARLRDAMIAGGFTVYEGEWWHFDGPGAAA' A
#
# COMPACT_ATOMS: atom_id res chain seq x y z
N VAL A 1 -15.75 8.50 15.34
CA VAL A 1 -14.62 7.80 14.69
C VAL A 1 -15.05 7.46 13.28
N ALA A 2 -14.42 8.05 12.26
CA ALA A 2 -14.63 7.62 10.88
C ALA A 2 -13.62 6.50 10.60
N GLY A 3 -13.96 5.24 10.93
CA GLY A 3 -13.14 4.08 10.61
C GLY A 3 -13.22 3.76 9.11
N ARG A 4 -12.61 4.61 8.29
CA ARG A 4 -12.73 4.56 6.82
C ARG A 4 -11.42 4.28 6.10
N SER A 5 -10.31 4.20 6.80
CA SER A 5 -9.00 3.91 6.22
C SER A 5 -8.51 2.54 6.70
N VAL A 6 -7.69 1.89 5.88
CA VAL A 6 -7.14 0.57 6.16
C VAL A 6 -5.67 0.53 5.78
N ASP A 7 -4.90 -0.20 6.58
CA ASP A 7 -3.52 -0.57 6.28
C ASP A 7 -3.49 -2.05 5.91
N VAL A 8 -3.08 -2.36 4.68
CA VAL A 8 -3.17 -3.72 4.13
C VAL A 8 -1.93 -4.13 3.34
N THR A 9 -1.74 -5.44 3.21
CA THR A 9 -0.74 -6.04 2.33
C THR A 9 -1.34 -7.26 1.61
N LEU A 10 -0.58 -7.83 0.67
CA LEU A 10 -0.93 -9.07 0.00
C LEU A 10 -0.35 -10.26 0.78
N ALA A 11 -1.13 -11.34 0.86
CA ALA A 11 -0.69 -12.64 1.35
C ALA A 11 -0.73 -13.68 0.22
N ALA A 12 0.20 -14.61 0.26
CA ALA A 12 0.30 -15.79 -0.59
C ALA A 12 0.36 -17.05 0.29
N ALA A 13 0.42 -18.22 -0.33
CA ALA A 13 0.41 -19.50 0.39
C ALA A 13 1.62 -19.68 1.34
N ASP A 14 2.72 -19.00 1.05
CA ASP A 14 4.00 -19.05 1.76
C ASP A 14 4.21 -17.89 2.73
N GLY A 15 3.29 -16.92 2.80
CA GLY A 15 3.34 -15.81 3.74
C GLY A 15 2.99 -14.46 3.13
N LEU A 16 3.45 -13.39 3.76
CA LEU A 16 3.25 -12.03 3.28
C LEU A 16 4.17 -11.77 2.08
N VAL A 17 3.62 -11.10 1.07
CA VAL A 17 4.36 -10.73 -0.13
C VAL A 17 5.33 -9.59 0.20
N ASP A 18 6.56 -9.67 -0.35
CA ASP A 18 7.56 -8.60 -0.18
C ASP A 18 7.09 -7.29 -0.84
N MET A 19 7.06 -6.23 -0.04
CA MET A 19 6.69 -4.87 -0.42
C MET A 19 7.88 -3.90 -0.37
N GLY A 20 9.10 -4.40 -0.11
CA GLY A 20 10.35 -3.62 -0.06
C GLY A 20 10.61 -2.89 1.26
N THR A 21 9.56 -2.65 2.05
CA THR A 21 9.63 -2.21 3.45
C THR A 21 8.53 -2.90 4.24
N GLY A 22 8.62 -2.86 5.57
CA GLY A 22 7.48 -3.21 6.43
C GLY A 22 6.42 -2.10 6.47
N PHE A 23 5.33 -2.38 7.17
CA PHE A 23 4.43 -1.35 7.69
C PHE A 23 5.18 -0.41 8.64
N ASP A 24 4.69 0.82 8.77
CA ASP A 24 5.24 1.87 9.66
C ASP A 24 6.73 2.18 9.43
N ASP A 25 7.27 1.84 8.26
CA ASP A 25 8.57 2.35 7.81
C ASP A 25 8.36 3.79 7.34
N PHE A 26 8.76 4.79 8.12
CA PHE A 26 8.61 6.20 7.77
C PHE A 26 9.82 6.75 6.98
N THR A 27 10.32 5.98 6.01
CA THR A 27 11.40 6.41 5.10
C THR A 27 10.89 6.69 3.70
N ALA A 28 11.68 7.38 2.86
CA ALA A 28 11.29 7.64 1.46
C ALA A 28 11.01 6.36 0.63
N ARG A 29 11.50 5.19 1.06
CA ARG A 29 11.25 3.91 0.39
C ARG A 29 9.81 3.40 0.61
N SER A 30 9.10 3.89 1.62
CA SER A 30 7.73 3.46 1.91
C SER A 30 6.66 4.25 1.17
N LEU A 31 7.02 5.36 0.51
CA LEU A 31 6.09 6.12 -0.34
C LEU A 31 5.43 5.18 -1.37
N ALA A 32 4.15 5.37 -1.64
CA ALA A 32 3.33 4.44 -2.41
C ALA A 32 3.84 4.18 -3.84
N TYR A 33 4.63 5.13 -4.37
CA TYR A 33 5.21 5.08 -5.72
C TYR A 33 6.75 5.13 -5.73
N ALA A 34 7.40 4.89 -4.58
CA ALA A 34 8.86 4.86 -4.51
C ALA A 34 9.46 3.78 -5.42
N THR A 35 10.48 4.16 -6.18
CA THR A 35 11.25 3.25 -7.04
C THR A 35 12.71 3.13 -6.59
N GLU A 36 13.29 4.21 -6.05
CA GLU A 36 14.65 4.22 -5.52
C GLU A 36 14.76 3.34 -4.27
N GLY A 37 15.68 2.37 -4.29
CA GLY A 37 15.87 1.45 -3.16
C GLY A 37 14.74 0.45 -2.95
N VAL A 38 13.80 0.31 -3.90
CA VAL A 38 12.70 -0.66 -3.89
C VAL A 38 12.85 -1.60 -5.08
N SER A 39 12.85 -2.92 -4.83
CA SER A 39 13.02 -3.91 -5.90
C SER A 39 11.89 -3.84 -6.94
N ALA A 40 12.17 -4.21 -8.19
CA ALA A 40 11.14 -4.24 -9.24
C ALA A 40 9.96 -5.17 -8.88
N ALA A 41 10.24 -6.28 -8.18
CA ALA A 41 9.21 -7.19 -7.67
C ALA A 41 8.32 -6.50 -6.62
N ALA A 42 8.91 -5.82 -5.63
CA ALA A 42 8.16 -5.05 -4.64
C ALA A 42 7.32 -3.93 -5.27
N GLN A 43 7.86 -3.22 -6.28
CA GLN A 43 7.10 -2.22 -7.04
C GLN A 43 5.89 -2.83 -7.74
N ALA A 44 6.05 -3.99 -8.38
CA ALA A 44 4.96 -4.72 -9.02
C ALA A 44 3.90 -5.21 -8.00
N ASN A 45 4.34 -5.65 -6.82
CA ASN A 45 3.45 -6.06 -5.74
C ASN A 45 2.64 -4.88 -5.18
N ARG A 46 3.27 -3.72 -4.98
CA ARG A 46 2.58 -2.47 -4.59
C ARG A 46 1.56 -2.03 -5.64
N ALA A 47 1.91 -2.12 -6.93
CA ALA A 47 0.98 -1.83 -8.01
C ALA A 47 -0.22 -2.79 -7.98
N ARG A 48 0.02 -4.10 -7.82
CA ARG A 48 -1.04 -5.11 -7.70
C ARG A 48 -1.97 -4.84 -6.51
N LEU A 49 -1.41 -4.51 -5.34
CA LEU A 49 -2.20 -4.16 -4.16
C LEU A 49 -3.06 -2.94 -4.44
N ARG A 50 -2.45 -1.87 -4.96
CA ARG A 50 -3.14 -0.63 -5.27
C ARG A 50 -4.26 -0.82 -6.28
N ASP A 51 -4.02 -1.57 -7.36
CA ASP A 51 -5.04 -1.84 -8.38
C ASP A 51 -6.24 -2.61 -7.79
N ALA A 52 -5.98 -3.57 -6.90
CA ALA A 52 -7.04 -4.30 -6.20
C ALA A 52 -7.86 -3.39 -5.26
N MET A 53 -7.18 -2.52 -4.50
CA MET A 53 -7.84 -1.57 -3.60
C MET A 53 -8.66 -0.52 -4.36
N ILE A 54 -8.13 0.00 -5.46
CA ILE A 54 -8.85 0.92 -6.37
C ILE A 54 -10.09 0.26 -6.96
N ALA A 55 -9.99 -1.00 -7.40
CA ALA A 55 -11.14 -1.76 -7.87
C ALA A 55 -12.22 -1.95 -6.78
N GLY A 56 -11.81 -1.96 -5.50
CA GLY A 56 -12.69 -1.98 -4.33
C GLY A 56 -13.24 -0.62 -3.90
N GLY A 57 -12.91 0.46 -4.60
CA GLY A 57 -13.38 1.82 -4.29
C GLY A 57 -12.56 2.59 -3.26
N PHE A 58 -11.34 2.12 -2.97
CA PHE A 58 -10.39 2.84 -2.11
C PHE A 58 -9.44 3.73 -2.93
N THR A 59 -8.85 4.72 -2.29
CA THR A 59 -7.79 5.56 -2.84
C THR A 59 -6.51 5.38 -2.04
N VAL A 60 -5.36 5.31 -2.72
CA VAL A 60 -4.06 5.18 -2.05
C VAL A 60 -3.63 6.52 -1.44
N TYR A 61 -3.04 6.49 -0.25
CA TYR A 61 -2.30 7.62 0.30
C TYR A 61 -0.85 7.59 -0.20
N GLU A 62 -0.35 8.68 -0.78
CA GLU A 62 0.96 8.67 -1.44
C GLU A 62 2.15 8.49 -0.47
N GLY A 63 1.95 8.82 0.82
CA GLY A 63 2.97 8.73 1.85
C GLY A 63 3.30 7.29 2.27
N GLU A 64 2.39 6.33 2.05
CA GLU A 64 2.48 4.99 2.64
C GLU A 64 1.94 3.96 1.66
N TRP A 65 2.76 2.99 1.22
CA TRP A 65 2.33 1.98 0.24
C TRP A 65 1.19 1.07 0.71
N TRP A 66 0.99 0.98 2.02
CA TRP A 66 0.00 0.12 2.66
C TRP A 66 -1.33 0.82 2.96
N HIS A 67 -1.36 2.15 2.94
CA HIS A 67 -2.49 2.94 3.45
C HIS A 67 -3.49 3.29 2.36
N PHE A 68 -4.75 2.99 2.62
CA PHE A 68 -5.84 3.23 1.70
C PHE A 68 -7.05 3.85 2.39
N ASP A 69 -7.58 4.88 1.76
CA ASP A 69 -8.74 5.63 2.19
C ASP A 69 -10.00 5.15 1.48
N GLY A 70 -11.01 4.79 2.25
CA GLY A 70 -12.35 4.51 1.74
C GLY A 70 -13.13 5.80 1.44
N PRO A 71 -14.30 5.68 0.79
CA PRO A 71 -15.14 6.83 0.44
C PRO A 71 -15.45 7.73 1.66
N GLY A 72 -15.14 9.02 1.55
CA GLY A 72 -15.38 10.00 2.60
C GLY A 72 -14.42 9.94 3.79
N ALA A 73 -13.22 9.38 3.60
CA ALA A 73 -12.11 9.47 4.56
C ALA A 73 -11.40 10.84 4.49
N ALA A 74 -11.24 11.42 3.30
CA ALA A 74 -10.58 12.72 3.07
C ALA A 74 -11.47 13.96 3.38
N ALA A 75 -12.41 13.84 4.33
CA ALA A 75 -13.34 14.92 4.70
C ALA A 75 -12.74 15.89 5.73
#